data_AF-A0A8R7PWP9-F1
#
_entry.id   AF-A0A8R7PWP9-F1
#
_cell.length_a   1.000
_cell.length_b   1.000
_cell.length_c   1.000
_cell.angle_alpha   90.00
_cell.angle_beta   90.00
_cell.angle_gamma   90.00
#
_symmetry.space_group_name_H-M   'P 1'
#
loop_
_entity.id
_entity.type
_entity.pdbx_description
1 polymer ?
#
loop_
_entity_poly.entity_id
_entity_poly.type
_entity_poly.pdbx_seq_one_letter_code
_entity_poly.pdbx_strand_id
1 'polypeptide(L)'
;MGMLSLNRILLKQERRRRLRRIQAHNELITKVPDKKDSLCQQDDQSQGGDRSTSSGPNLPEDIWCLVHSLMPLCDSAHSACVSRTFLRSWRCHPKLIFSEETLGLKQKEGRNINIAWDFTSRVNQILKNHSDTGVKILEFVINNRHNVNTCQLNSWLQKAVTPGIEKITLFLPMEYREEYNFPCSVLFDGRGNSIWYLNLTNCAFRPVAGFDCLRSLTKLRLYGVCIRGDELGHLISNCFASEELQVWCCMELICLTIPFWLQRLSCLTVRVRYAASDREHSSKPHHFRLLW
;
A
#
# COMPACT_ATOMS: atom_id res chain seq x y z
N MET A 1 -16.49 19.77 30.45
CA MET A 1 -17.39 20.06 29.30
C MET A 1 -16.60 20.44 28.03
N GLY A 2 -15.78 19.54 27.46
CA GLY A 2 -14.85 19.90 26.35
C GLY A 2 -14.92 19.03 25.08
N MET A 3 -15.70 17.94 25.09
CA MET A 3 -15.77 16.99 23.96
C MET A 3 -16.97 17.23 23.01
N LEU A 4 -18.07 17.77 23.53
CA LEU A 4 -19.30 17.99 22.75
C LEU A 4 -19.20 19.22 21.83
N SER A 5 -18.35 20.18 22.18
CA SER A 5 -18.07 21.38 21.38
C SER A 5 -17.24 21.06 20.13
N LEU A 6 -16.24 20.17 20.24
CA LEU A 6 -15.39 19.75 19.11
C LEU A 6 -16.17 18.93 18.07
N ASN A 7 -17.02 18.00 18.51
CA ASN A 7 -17.89 17.23 17.60
C ASN A 7 -18.89 18.12 16.84
N ARG A 8 -19.39 19.19 17.48
CA ARG A 8 -20.26 20.17 16.81
C ARG A 8 -19.52 21.00 15.75
N ILE A 9 -18.25 21.32 15.97
CA ILE A 9 -17.43 22.07 15.02
C ILE A 9 -17.07 21.18 13.82
N LEU A 10 -16.70 19.92 14.06
CA LEU A 10 -16.38 18.96 13.00
C LEU A 10 -17.58 18.71 12.08
N LEU A 11 -18.78 18.46 12.66
CA LEU A 11 -20.03 18.27 11.93
C LEU A 11 -20.44 19.50 11.11
N LYS A 12 -20.20 20.72 11.64
CA LYS A 12 -20.46 21.97 10.90
C LYS A 12 -19.48 22.17 9.74
N GLN A 13 -18.20 21.82 9.92
CA GLN A 13 -17.17 21.95 8.89
C GLN A 13 -17.39 20.94 7.75
N GLU A 14 -17.88 19.74 8.08
CA GLU A 14 -18.21 18.68 7.14
C GLU A 14 -19.50 19.00 6.33
N ARG A 15 -20.53 19.56 6.98
CA ARG A 15 -21.70 20.11 6.26
C ARG A 15 -21.33 21.23 5.29
N ARG A 16 -20.41 22.14 5.67
CA ARG A 16 -19.90 23.21 4.78
C ARG A 16 -19.08 22.67 3.61
N ARG A 17 -18.39 21.53 3.76
CA ARG A 17 -17.70 20.84 2.65
C ARG A 17 -18.68 20.14 1.71
N ARG A 18 -19.75 19.53 2.24
CA ARG A 18 -20.83 18.92 1.45
C ARG A 18 -21.58 19.96 0.60
N LEU A 19 -21.95 21.11 1.18
CA LEU A 19 -22.65 22.17 0.44
C LEU A 19 -21.79 22.76 -0.69
N ARG A 20 -20.47 22.93 -0.48
CA ARG A 20 -19.56 23.38 -1.55
C ARG A 20 -19.41 22.37 -2.68
N ARG A 21 -19.47 21.06 -2.41
CA ARG A 21 -19.47 20.01 -3.44
C ARG A 21 -20.77 19.95 -4.23
N ILE A 22 -21.91 20.18 -3.58
CA ILE A 22 -23.23 20.22 -4.25
C ILE A 22 -23.34 21.45 -5.16
N GLN A 23 -22.85 22.61 -4.71
CA GLN A 23 -22.88 23.84 -5.50
C GLN A 23 -21.99 23.76 -6.75
N ALA A 24 -20.79 23.15 -6.64
CA ALA A 24 -19.91 22.91 -7.78
C ALA A 24 -20.48 21.88 -8.78
N HIS A 25 -21.35 20.97 -8.35
CA HIS A 25 -21.97 19.99 -9.24
C HIS A 25 -23.16 20.58 -10.02
N ASN A 26 -23.92 21.50 -9.41
CA ASN A 26 -25.03 22.17 -10.08
C ASN A 26 -24.58 23.22 -11.12
N GLU A 27 -23.41 23.84 -10.94
CA GLU A 27 -22.83 24.74 -11.96
C GLU A 27 -22.32 24.00 -13.20
N LEU A 28 -22.07 22.68 -13.12
CA LEU A 28 -21.58 21.88 -14.25
C LEU A 28 -22.67 21.24 -15.12
N ILE A 29 -23.94 21.25 -14.67
CA ILE A 29 -25.06 20.54 -15.34
C ILE A 29 -25.78 21.41 -16.40
N THR A 30 -25.41 22.68 -16.58
CA THR A 30 -25.96 23.50 -17.68
C THR A 30 -25.03 23.48 -18.90
N LYS A 31 -25.15 22.42 -19.72
CA LYS A 31 -25.03 22.45 -21.20
C LYS A 31 -25.12 21.03 -21.79
N VAL A 32 -26.29 20.72 -22.36
CA VAL A 32 -26.53 19.64 -23.34
C VAL A 32 -27.04 20.34 -24.63
N PRO A 33 -26.69 19.85 -25.83
CA PRO A 33 -27.64 19.06 -26.63
C PRO A 33 -26.97 17.78 -27.18
N ASP A 34 -27.52 16.58 -26.98
CA ASP A 34 -28.70 15.95 -27.58
C ASP A 34 -28.45 15.44 -29.01
N LYS A 35 -28.26 14.12 -29.16
CA LYS A 35 -28.58 13.38 -30.39
C LYS A 35 -28.85 11.90 -30.11
N LYS A 36 -29.80 11.40 -30.91
CA LYS A 36 -30.75 10.31 -30.75
C LYS A 36 -30.32 9.01 -31.45
N ASP A 37 -31.02 7.93 -31.07
CA ASP A 37 -31.24 6.64 -31.75
C ASP A 37 -30.05 5.64 -31.71
N SER A 38 -30.21 4.33 -31.47
CA SER A 38 -31.32 3.42 -31.77
C SER A 38 -31.39 2.17 -30.87
N LEU A 39 -32.59 1.59 -30.81
CA LEU A 39 -33.04 0.32 -30.21
C LEU A 39 -32.17 -0.91 -30.51
N CYS A 40 -32.17 -1.88 -29.56
CA CYS A 40 -32.65 -3.25 -29.80
C CYS A 40 -32.98 -3.94 -28.46
N GLN A 41 -34.28 -4.23 -28.26
CA GLN A 41 -34.79 -5.16 -27.25
C GLN A 41 -34.62 -6.60 -27.74
N GLN A 42 -34.39 -7.53 -26.82
CA GLN A 42 -35.01 -8.85 -26.88
C GLN A 42 -35.18 -9.38 -25.45
N ASP A 43 -36.44 -9.59 -25.11
CA ASP A 43 -36.93 -10.23 -23.90
C ASP A 43 -36.64 -11.73 -23.94
N ASP A 44 -36.25 -12.30 -22.80
CA ASP A 44 -36.57 -13.68 -22.47
C ASP A 44 -37.00 -13.74 -21.00
N GLN A 45 -38.30 -13.94 -20.82
CA GLN A 45 -38.94 -14.16 -19.53
C GLN A 45 -38.68 -15.61 -19.10
N SER A 46 -38.06 -15.79 -17.94
CA SER A 46 -38.15 -17.04 -17.18
C SER A 46 -38.57 -16.71 -15.76
N GLN A 47 -39.85 -16.97 -15.46
CA GLN A 47 -40.33 -17.05 -14.09
C GLN A 47 -39.66 -18.23 -13.37
N GLY A 48 -39.13 -17.99 -12.17
CA GLY A 48 -38.57 -19.05 -11.36
C GLY A 48 -38.08 -18.56 -10.01
N GLY A 49 -38.94 -18.68 -9.00
CA GLY A 49 -38.56 -18.70 -7.59
C GLY A 49 -38.35 -17.34 -6.95
N ASP A 50 -39.37 -16.90 -6.20
CA ASP A 50 -39.30 -15.81 -5.23
C ASP A 50 -38.31 -16.18 -4.11
N ARG A 51 -37.01 -16.00 -4.39
CA ARG A 51 -36.00 -15.88 -3.33
C ARG A 51 -36.19 -14.48 -2.79
N SER A 52 -36.92 -14.41 -1.68
CA SER A 52 -36.96 -13.27 -0.78
C SER A 52 -35.52 -12.87 -0.46
N THR A 53 -34.97 -12.02 -1.32
CA THR A 53 -33.66 -11.41 -1.16
C THR A 53 -33.88 -10.50 0.02
N SER A 54 -33.39 -10.91 1.19
CA SER A 54 -33.40 -10.08 2.39
C SER A 54 -32.79 -8.75 1.99
N SER A 55 -33.65 -7.75 1.76
CA SER A 55 -33.20 -6.38 1.52
C SER A 55 -32.51 -6.00 2.81
N GLY A 56 -31.18 -6.00 2.80
CA GLY A 56 -30.41 -5.41 3.88
C GLY A 56 -30.91 -3.99 4.14
N PRO A 57 -30.61 -3.42 5.32
CA PRO A 57 -31.03 -2.05 5.62
C PRO A 57 -30.61 -1.12 4.48
N ASN A 58 -31.54 -0.29 4.00
CA ASN A 58 -31.31 0.70 2.94
C ASN A 58 -30.40 1.82 3.45
N LEU A 59 -29.11 1.51 3.60
CA LEU A 59 -28.05 2.44 3.95
C LEU A 59 -27.50 3.10 2.67
N PRO A 60 -27.18 4.40 2.71
CA PRO A 60 -26.43 5.07 1.65
C PRO A 60 -25.13 4.35 1.26
N GLU A 61 -24.79 4.36 -0.03
CA GLU A 61 -23.62 3.68 -0.59
C GLU A 61 -22.29 4.10 0.06
N ASP A 62 -22.18 5.36 0.49
CA ASP A 62 -21.00 5.89 1.19
C ASP A 62 -20.79 5.25 2.57
N ILE A 63 -21.88 4.89 3.25
CA ILE A 63 -21.80 4.16 4.53
C ILE A 63 -21.35 2.72 4.29
N TRP A 64 -21.84 2.06 3.23
CA TRP A 64 -21.38 0.73 2.87
C TRP A 64 -19.90 0.69 2.52
N CYS A 65 -19.43 1.66 1.73
CA CYS A 65 -18.01 1.80 1.41
C CYS A 65 -17.16 1.99 2.68
N LEU A 66 -17.65 2.80 3.64
CA LEU A 66 -16.97 3.01 4.92
C LEU A 66 -16.88 1.70 5.72
N VAL A 67 -18.00 1.01 5.93
CA VAL A 67 -18.03 -0.29 6.62
C VAL A 67 -17.05 -1.26 5.96
N HIS A 68 -17.09 -1.35 4.63
CA HIS A 68 -16.23 -2.23 3.87
C HIS A 68 -14.74 -1.92 4.03
N SER A 69 -14.37 -0.64 4.05
CA SER A 69 -12.98 -0.18 4.24
C SER A 69 -12.39 -0.49 5.63
N LEU A 70 -13.27 -0.75 6.60
CA LEU A 70 -12.89 -1.08 7.97
C LEU A 70 -12.77 -2.59 8.18
N MET A 71 -13.35 -3.40 7.29
CA MET A 71 -13.26 -4.86 7.40
C MET A 71 -11.85 -5.38 7.08
N PRO A 72 -11.43 -6.49 7.72
CA PRO A 72 -10.28 -7.25 7.26
C PRO A 72 -10.43 -7.69 5.81
N LEU A 73 -9.30 -7.83 5.10
CA LEU A 73 -9.27 -8.18 3.67
C LEU A 73 -10.11 -9.44 3.36
N CYS A 74 -9.99 -10.48 4.19
CA CYS A 74 -10.69 -11.75 4.00
C CYS A 74 -12.21 -11.59 4.16
N ASP A 75 -12.66 -10.90 5.20
CA ASP A 75 -14.09 -10.68 5.48
C ASP A 75 -14.74 -9.78 4.42
N SER A 76 -13.99 -8.77 3.99
CA SER A 76 -14.32 -7.90 2.87
C SER A 76 -14.56 -8.72 1.59
N ALA A 77 -13.64 -9.63 1.26
CA ALA A 77 -13.79 -10.55 0.13
C ALA A 77 -14.99 -11.50 0.26
N HIS A 78 -15.26 -12.03 1.45
CA HIS A 78 -16.42 -12.89 1.68
C HIS A 78 -17.74 -12.14 1.52
N SER A 79 -17.82 -10.90 1.99
CA SER A 79 -19.02 -10.08 1.83
C SER A 79 -19.30 -9.74 0.36
N ALA A 80 -18.27 -9.72 -0.50
CA ALA A 80 -18.45 -9.54 -1.94
C ALA A 80 -19.35 -10.59 -2.58
N CYS A 81 -19.47 -11.78 -1.98
CA CYS A 81 -20.33 -12.86 -2.46
C CYS A 81 -21.82 -12.63 -2.18
N VAL A 82 -22.17 -11.74 -1.24
CA VAL A 82 -23.57 -11.60 -0.77
C VAL A 82 -24.33 -10.48 -1.48
N SER A 83 -23.65 -9.52 -2.12
CA SER A 83 -24.30 -8.44 -2.88
C SER A 83 -23.37 -7.80 -3.91
N ARG A 84 -23.97 -7.27 -4.98
CA ARG A 84 -23.26 -6.46 -5.99
C ARG A 84 -22.63 -5.18 -5.40
N THR A 85 -23.25 -4.59 -4.38
CA THR A 85 -22.71 -3.41 -3.68
C THR A 85 -21.41 -3.75 -2.94
N PHE A 86 -21.39 -4.88 -2.22
CA PHE A 86 -20.18 -5.36 -1.57
C PHE A 86 -19.11 -5.78 -2.58
N LEU A 87 -19.49 -6.41 -3.70
CA LEU A 87 -18.54 -6.72 -4.76
C LEU A 87 -17.87 -5.46 -5.35
N ARG A 88 -18.62 -4.39 -5.55
CA ARG A 88 -18.07 -3.10 -6.00
C ARG A 88 -17.12 -2.51 -4.96
N SER A 89 -17.51 -2.56 -3.68
CA SER A 89 -16.70 -2.06 -2.57
C SER A 89 -15.42 -2.88 -2.38
N TRP A 90 -15.46 -4.18 -2.63
CA TRP A 90 -14.31 -5.09 -2.61
C TRP A 90 -13.30 -4.77 -3.70
N ARG A 91 -13.77 -4.50 -4.91
CA ARG A 91 -12.89 -4.14 -6.03
C ARG A 91 -12.13 -2.83 -5.79
N CYS A 92 -12.61 -1.96 -4.91
CA CYS A 92 -11.97 -0.69 -4.57
C CYS A 92 -11.47 -0.66 -3.12
N HIS A 93 -11.18 -1.82 -2.53
CA HIS A 93 -10.84 -1.91 -1.12
C HIS A 93 -9.51 -1.19 -0.83
N PRO A 94 -9.46 -0.24 0.12
CA PRO A 94 -8.30 0.63 0.26
C PRO A 94 -7.09 -0.04 0.92
N LYS A 95 -7.25 -1.24 1.48
CA LYS A 95 -6.18 -1.95 2.21
C LYS A 95 -5.96 -3.31 1.57
N LEU A 96 -4.80 -3.49 0.94
CA LEU A 96 -4.36 -4.76 0.37
C LEU A 96 -3.20 -5.28 1.19
N ILE A 97 -3.50 -6.21 2.11
CA ILE A 97 -2.52 -6.84 3.00
C ILE A 97 -2.43 -8.30 2.62
N PHE A 98 -1.32 -8.71 2.03
CA PHE A 98 -1.08 -10.07 1.56
C PHE A 98 -0.14 -10.80 2.52
N SER A 99 -0.71 -11.65 3.36
CA SER A 99 -0.01 -12.57 4.26
C SER A 99 -0.73 -13.91 4.26
N GLU A 100 -0.10 -14.95 4.80
CA GLU A 100 -0.78 -16.25 4.98
C GLU A 100 -2.08 -16.13 5.78
N GLU A 101 -2.11 -15.25 6.78
CA GLU A 101 -3.29 -15.02 7.61
C GLU A 101 -4.42 -14.33 6.83
N THR A 102 -4.13 -13.22 6.16
CA THR A 102 -5.16 -12.46 5.44
C THR A 102 -5.68 -13.18 4.21
N LEU A 103 -4.86 -14.08 3.64
CA LEU A 103 -5.24 -14.95 2.55
C LEU A 103 -5.86 -16.27 3.03
N GLY A 104 -5.99 -16.53 4.33
CA GLY A 104 -6.61 -17.75 4.85
C GLY A 104 -5.85 -19.04 4.52
N LEU A 105 -4.51 -18.95 4.45
CA LEU A 105 -3.60 -20.05 4.09
C LEU A 105 -3.01 -20.78 5.31
N LYS A 106 -3.53 -20.54 6.52
CA LYS A 106 -3.11 -21.26 7.73
C LYS A 106 -3.22 -22.77 7.48
N GLN A 107 -2.16 -23.53 7.80
CA GLN A 107 -2.16 -24.99 7.67
C GLN A 107 -3.34 -25.57 8.45
N LYS A 108 -4.23 -26.26 7.72
CA LYS A 108 -5.21 -27.16 8.32
C LYS A 108 -4.62 -28.56 8.23
N GLU A 109 -4.61 -29.28 9.35
CA GLU A 109 -4.15 -30.67 9.41
C GLU A 109 -4.82 -31.50 8.30
N GLY A 110 -4.01 -32.31 7.60
CA GLY A 110 -4.50 -33.20 6.55
C GLY A 110 -4.71 -32.60 5.15
N ARG A 111 -4.47 -31.30 4.93
CA ARG A 111 -4.43 -30.74 3.57
C ARG A 111 -3.01 -30.72 3.00
N ASN A 112 -2.82 -31.34 1.85
CA ASN A 112 -1.63 -31.13 1.03
C ASN A 112 -1.76 -29.77 0.30
N ILE A 113 -1.37 -28.70 0.98
CA ILE A 113 -1.44 -27.33 0.47
C ILE A 113 -0.13 -27.04 -0.27
N ASN A 114 -0.19 -26.79 -1.57
CA ASN A 114 0.93 -26.15 -2.27
C ASN A 114 0.92 -24.65 -1.93
N ILE A 115 1.48 -24.31 -0.76
CA ILE A 115 1.44 -22.96 -0.18
C ILE A 115 1.99 -21.91 -1.16
N ALA A 116 3.03 -22.25 -1.92
CA ALA A 116 3.61 -21.37 -2.93
C ALA A 116 2.60 -21.00 -4.02
N TRP A 117 1.98 -22.03 -4.61
CA TRP A 117 0.99 -21.86 -5.65
C TRP A 117 -0.27 -21.15 -5.14
N ASP A 118 -0.78 -21.54 -3.98
CA ASP A 118 -2.00 -20.96 -3.39
C ASP A 118 -1.81 -19.48 -3.04
N PHE A 119 -0.69 -19.11 -2.43
CA PHE A 119 -0.36 -17.72 -2.14
C PHE A 119 -0.34 -16.89 -3.42
N THR A 120 0.45 -17.36 -4.39
CA THR A 120 0.64 -16.69 -5.67
C THR A 120 -0.66 -16.54 -6.45
N SER A 121 -1.46 -17.62 -6.53
CA SER A 121 -2.75 -17.63 -7.23
C SER A 121 -3.74 -16.66 -6.60
N ARG A 122 -3.83 -16.62 -5.26
CA ARG A 122 -4.74 -15.69 -4.56
C ARG A 122 -4.34 -14.24 -4.77
N VAL A 123 -3.06 -13.90 -4.62
CA VAL A 123 -2.57 -12.54 -4.88
C VAL A 123 -2.86 -12.13 -6.32
N ASN A 124 -2.55 -13.00 -7.29
CA ASN A 124 -2.84 -12.76 -8.71
C ASN A 124 -4.33 -12.50 -8.95
N GLN A 125 -5.22 -13.31 -8.38
CA GLN A 125 -6.67 -13.14 -8.57
C GLN A 125 -7.19 -11.86 -7.93
N ILE A 126 -6.71 -11.51 -6.73
CA ILE A 126 -7.12 -10.28 -6.05
C ILE A 126 -6.66 -9.07 -6.88
N LEU A 127 -5.39 -9.00 -7.23
CA LEU A 127 -4.86 -7.90 -8.03
C LEU A 127 -5.48 -7.87 -9.43
N LYS A 128 -5.79 -9.01 -10.05
CA LYS A 128 -6.48 -9.07 -11.35
C LYS A 128 -7.85 -8.38 -11.30
N ASN A 129 -8.61 -8.60 -10.23
CA ASN A 129 -9.99 -8.13 -10.09
C ASN A 129 -10.13 -6.80 -9.34
N HIS A 130 -9.06 -6.32 -8.71
CA HIS A 130 -9.04 -5.02 -8.06
C HIS A 130 -9.04 -3.89 -9.12
N SER A 131 -9.69 -2.78 -8.79
CA SER A 131 -9.64 -1.57 -9.61
C SER A 131 -8.25 -0.94 -9.53
N ASP A 132 -7.84 -0.25 -10.59
CA ASP A 132 -6.54 0.42 -10.67
C ASP A 132 -6.49 1.74 -9.87
N THR A 133 -7.37 1.92 -8.86
CA THR A 133 -7.46 3.15 -8.07
C THR A 133 -7.97 2.84 -6.66
N GLY A 134 -7.53 3.66 -5.68
CA GLY A 134 -8.11 3.67 -4.34
C GLY A 134 -7.36 2.85 -3.29
N VAL A 135 -6.29 2.14 -3.69
CA VAL A 135 -5.39 1.47 -2.74
C VAL A 135 -4.63 2.54 -1.95
N LYS A 136 -4.81 2.55 -0.62
CA LYS A 136 -4.13 3.44 0.32
C LYS A 136 -3.04 2.72 1.10
N ILE A 137 -3.27 1.45 1.44
CA ILE A 137 -2.33 0.64 2.22
C ILE A 137 -2.03 -0.62 1.42
N LEU A 138 -0.74 -0.82 1.13
CA LEU A 138 -0.22 -2.01 0.48
C LEU A 138 0.80 -2.68 1.38
N GLU A 139 0.60 -3.97 1.64
CA GLU A 139 1.50 -4.76 2.47
C GLU A 139 1.68 -6.15 1.87
N PHE A 140 2.94 -6.53 1.62
CA PHE A 140 3.32 -7.88 1.24
C PHE A 140 4.16 -8.49 2.36
N VAL A 141 3.71 -9.62 2.89
CA VAL A 141 4.46 -10.46 3.83
C VAL A 141 4.83 -11.74 3.09
N ILE A 142 6.07 -11.82 2.61
CA ILE A 142 6.56 -12.94 1.82
C ILE A 142 7.50 -13.78 2.70
N ASN A 143 7.17 -15.05 2.86
CA ASN A 143 8.01 -16.10 3.45
C ASN A 143 8.71 -16.94 2.38
N ASN A 144 9.79 -17.62 2.76
CA ASN A 144 10.55 -18.54 1.89
C ASN A 144 9.70 -19.61 1.21
N ARG A 145 8.66 -20.09 1.89
CA ARG A 145 7.77 -21.13 1.38
C ARG A 145 6.88 -20.67 0.23
N HIS A 146 6.75 -19.37 -0.02
CA HIS A 146 5.94 -18.88 -1.14
C HIS A 146 6.65 -18.97 -2.49
N ASN A 147 7.98 -19.03 -2.49
CA ASN A 147 8.81 -19.15 -3.70
C ASN A 147 8.40 -18.15 -4.81
N VAL A 148 8.17 -16.89 -4.45
CA VAL A 148 7.74 -15.84 -5.38
C VAL A 148 8.94 -15.34 -6.18
N ASN A 149 8.94 -15.46 -7.50
CA ASN A 149 10.05 -14.90 -8.27
C ASN A 149 9.99 -13.35 -8.28
N THR A 150 11.15 -12.72 -8.49
CA THR A 150 11.32 -11.26 -8.46
C THR A 150 10.51 -10.54 -9.54
N CYS A 151 10.39 -11.12 -10.74
CA CYS A 151 9.58 -10.57 -11.83
C CYS A 151 8.08 -10.49 -11.48
N GLN A 152 7.57 -11.51 -10.80
CA GLN A 152 6.19 -11.57 -10.35
C GLN A 152 5.92 -10.54 -9.26
N LEU A 153 6.83 -10.40 -8.30
CA LEU A 153 6.73 -9.37 -7.27
C LEU A 153 6.72 -7.95 -7.88
N ASN A 154 7.57 -7.71 -8.89
CA ASN A 154 7.55 -6.46 -9.66
C ASN A 154 6.20 -6.22 -10.34
N SER A 155 5.63 -7.24 -10.98
CA SER A 155 4.30 -7.16 -11.60
C SER A 155 3.21 -6.83 -10.58
N TRP A 156 3.30 -7.39 -9.36
CA TRP A 156 2.35 -7.09 -8.29
C TRP A 156 2.46 -5.65 -7.81
N LEU A 157 3.68 -5.15 -7.59
CA LEU A 157 3.91 -3.77 -7.18
C LEU A 157 3.43 -2.79 -8.26
N GLN A 158 3.74 -3.03 -9.54
CA GLN A 158 3.28 -2.19 -10.64
C GLN A 158 1.75 -2.09 -10.69
N LYS A 159 1.06 -3.19 -10.38
CA LYS A 159 -0.40 -3.22 -10.38
C LYS A 159 -1.01 -2.59 -9.13
N ALA A 160 -0.41 -2.79 -7.96
CA ALA A 160 -0.99 -2.38 -6.68
C ALA A 160 -0.63 -0.95 -6.27
N VAL A 161 0.49 -0.40 -6.77
CA VAL A 161 0.94 0.96 -6.45
C VAL A 161 0.23 1.94 -7.37
N THR A 162 -0.89 2.46 -6.88
CA THR A 162 -1.77 3.42 -7.58
C THR A 162 -1.60 4.83 -7.01
N PRO A 163 -1.99 5.90 -7.74
CA PRO A 163 -2.05 7.25 -7.17
C PRO A 163 -2.89 7.30 -5.88
N GLY A 164 -2.39 8.00 -4.86
CA GLY A 164 -3.05 8.08 -3.55
C GLY A 164 -2.66 6.99 -2.55
N ILE A 165 -1.66 6.15 -2.89
CA ILE A 165 -1.06 5.22 -1.94
C ILE A 165 -0.38 5.98 -0.78
N GLU A 166 -0.65 5.56 0.45
CA GLU A 166 -0.21 6.25 1.67
C GLU A 166 0.82 5.44 2.46
N LYS A 167 0.68 4.11 2.45
CA LYS A 167 1.54 3.17 3.19
C LYS A 167 1.97 2.01 2.28
N ILE A 168 3.28 1.77 2.20
CA ILE A 168 3.85 0.58 1.56
C ILE A 168 4.71 -0.17 2.57
N THR A 169 4.44 -1.46 2.71
CA THR A 169 5.25 -2.39 3.49
C THR A 169 5.62 -3.59 2.62
N LEU A 170 6.90 -3.92 2.58
CA LEU A 170 7.42 -5.08 1.88
C LEU A 170 8.33 -5.86 2.81
N PHE A 171 7.81 -6.95 3.37
CA PHE A 171 8.56 -7.90 4.18
C PHE A 171 9.00 -9.08 3.31
N LEU A 172 10.30 -9.13 3.02
CA LEU A 172 10.91 -10.21 2.24
C LEU A 172 11.84 -11.07 3.11
N PRO A 173 12.01 -12.35 2.75
CA PRO A 173 13.03 -13.21 3.33
C PRO A 173 14.45 -12.71 3.07
N MET A 174 15.43 -13.19 3.85
CA MET A 174 16.81 -12.70 3.78
C MET A 174 17.47 -12.98 2.42
N GLU A 175 17.04 -14.04 1.76
CA GLU A 175 17.47 -14.52 0.45
C GLU A 175 17.27 -13.47 -0.66
N TYR A 176 16.26 -12.61 -0.52
CA TYR A 176 15.96 -11.56 -1.50
C TYR A 176 16.93 -10.37 -1.43
N ARG A 177 17.76 -10.29 -0.39
CA ARG A 177 18.57 -9.11 -0.10
C ARG A 177 19.44 -8.69 -1.29
N GLU A 178 20.12 -9.65 -1.90
CA GLU A 178 21.02 -9.41 -3.04
C GLU A 178 20.34 -9.71 -4.39
N GLU A 179 19.22 -10.45 -4.38
CA GLU A 179 18.54 -10.90 -5.61
C GLU A 179 17.48 -9.91 -6.11
N TYR A 180 16.89 -9.12 -5.20
CA TYR A 180 15.73 -8.30 -5.50
C TYR A 180 16.02 -6.81 -5.36
N ASN A 181 15.89 -6.10 -6.48
CA ASN A 181 15.90 -4.64 -6.52
C ASN A 181 14.46 -4.11 -6.46
N PHE A 182 14.13 -3.33 -5.43
CA PHE A 182 12.85 -2.65 -5.35
C PHE A 182 12.70 -1.70 -6.55
N PRO A 183 11.62 -1.81 -7.34
CA PRO A 183 11.46 -1.03 -8.57
C PRO A 183 11.03 0.40 -8.25
N CYS A 184 11.99 1.31 -8.04
CA CYS A 184 11.74 2.74 -7.79
C CYS A 184 10.73 3.38 -8.76
N SER A 185 10.67 2.89 -10.02
CA SER A 185 9.75 3.36 -11.04
C SER A 185 8.27 3.21 -10.68
N VAL A 186 7.88 2.30 -9.76
CA VAL A 186 6.49 2.20 -9.27
C VAL A 186 6.05 3.46 -8.54
N LEU A 187 6.99 4.25 -8.04
CA LEU A 187 6.72 5.45 -7.23
C LEU A 187 6.67 6.73 -8.08
N PHE A 188 7.05 6.67 -9.34
CA PHE A 188 7.09 7.83 -10.24
C PHE A 188 5.68 8.30 -10.65
N ASP A 189 5.62 9.38 -11.42
CA ASP A 189 4.39 10.02 -11.90
C ASP A 189 3.49 10.51 -10.76
N GLY A 190 4.12 10.92 -9.65
CA GLY A 190 3.44 11.42 -8.46
C GLY A 190 2.78 10.32 -7.61
N ARG A 191 2.83 9.04 -8.02
CA ARG A 191 2.26 7.91 -7.24
C ARG A 191 2.84 7.84 -5.84
N GLY A 192 4.16 8.04 -5.70
CA GLY A 192 4.85 8.00 -4.42
C GLY A 192 4.68 9.24 -3.54
N ASN A 193 4.07 10.33 -4.01
CA ASN A 193 4.07 11.60 -3.28
C ASN A 193 3.14 11.63 -2.08
N SER A 194 2.11 10.78 -2.05
CA SER A 194 1.21 10.59 -0.91
C SER A 194 1.73 9.62 0.15
N ILE A 195 2.86 8.92 -0.11
CA ILE A 195 3.40 7.93 0.82
C ILE A 195 3.97 8.64 2.03
N TRP A 196 3.39 8.38 3.20
CA TRP A 196 3.90 8.83 4.48
C TRP A 196 4.67 7.74 5.22
N TYR A 197 4.41 6.46 4.91
CA TYR A 197 5.08 5.31 5.52
C TYR A 197 5.66 4.36 4.47
N LEU A 198 6.97 4.16 4.51
CA LEU A 198 7.68 3.17 3.70
C LEU A 198 8.48 2.22 4.61
N ASN A 199 8.20 0.93 4.53
CA ASN A 199 8.92 -0.10 5.26
C ASN A 199 9.38 -1.21 4.31
N LEU A 200 10.69 -1.34 4.13
CA LEU A 200 11.30 -2.32 3.23
C LEU A 200 12.24 -3.23 4.01
N THR A 201 12.18 -4.53 3.73
CA THR A 201 13.12 -5.49 4.30
C THR A 201 13.79 -6.34 3.24
N ASN A 202 15.09 -6.64 3.43
CA ASN A 202 15.85 -7.62 2.66
C ASN A 202 15.70 -7.46 1.13
N CYS A 203 15.93 -6.25 0.63
CA CYS A 203 16.01 -5.94 -0.81
C CYS A 203 17.06 -4.86 -1.06
N ALA A 204 17.47 -4.69 -2.30
CA ALA A 204 18.17 -3.48 -2.73
C ALA A 204 17.18 -2.35 -2.99
N PHE A 205 17.55 -1.12 -2.61
CA PHE A 205 16.75 0.07 -2.86
C PHE A 205 17.64 1.19 -3.38
N ARG A 206 17.46 1.53 -4.66
CA ARG A 206 18.40 2.33 -5.46
C ARG A 206 17.74 3.61 -6.01
N PRO A 207 17.34 4.56 -5.15
CA PRO A 207 16.86 5.86 -5.62
C PRO A 207 18.00 6.60 -6.36
N VAL A 208 17.70 7.07 -7.59
CA VAL A 208 18.66 7.76 -8.45
C VAL A 208 18.68 9.28 -8.17
N ALA A 209 19.68 9.99 -8.68
CA ALA A 209 19.67 11.45 -8.66
C ALA A 209 18.40 11.99 -9.35
N GLY A 210 17.74 12.99 -8.75
CA GLY A 210 16.45 13.48 -9.22
C GLY A 210 15.25 12.65 -8.77
N PHE A 211 15.40 11.79 -7.76
CA PHE A 211 14.31 11.03 -7.14
C PHE A 211 13.30 11.95 -6.44
N ASP A 212 12.38 12.54 -7.20
CA ASP A 212 11.38 13.51 -6.73
C ASP A 212 10.07 12.86 -6.25
N CYS A 213 10.21 11.78 -5.48
CA CYS A 213 9.10 11.03 -4.90
C CYS A 213 9.14 11.10 -3.37
N LEU A 214 8.10 10.58 -2.70
CA LEU A 214 8.06 10.46 -1.23
C LEU A 214 8.04 11.79 -0.47
N ARG A 215 7.52 12.87 -1.08
CA ARG A 215 7.45 14.21 -0.47
C ARG A 215 6.68 14.26 0.87
N SER A 216 5.73 13.35 1.07
CA SER A 216 4.95 13.25 2.32
C SER A 216 5.55 12.28 3.34
N LEU A 217 6.73 11.70 3.08
CA LEU A 217 7.30 10.66 3.92
C LEU A 217 7.58 11.18 5.32
N THR A 218 6.90 10.60 6.31
CA THR A 218 7.11 10.88 7.73
C THR A 218 7.85 9.73 8.42
N LYS A 219 7.69 8.50 7.91
CA LYS A 219 8.28 7.30 8.49
C LYS A 219 8.97 6.45 7.43
N LEU A 220 10.28 6.27 7.59
CA LEU A 220 11.09 5.36 6.79
C LEU A 220 11.69 4.27 7.67
N ARG A 221 11.44 3.02 7.31
CA ARG A 221 12.04 1.85 7.97
C ARG A 221 12.71 0.97 6.94
N LEU A 222 14.01 0.75 7.12
CA LEU A 222 14.84 -0.07 6.25
C LEU A 222 15.52 -1.14 7.10
N TYR A 223 15.23 -2.41 6.85
CA TYR A 223 15.83 -3.54 7.57
C TYR A 223 16.53 -4.49 6.61
N GLY A 224 17.85 -4.62 6.71
CA GLY A 224 18.61 -5.49 5.82
C GLY A 224 18.54 -5.06 4.37
N VAL A 225 18.35 -3.76 4.11
CA VAL A 225 18.22 -3.20 2.76
C VAL A 225 19.60 -2.84 2.22
N CYS A 226 19.88 -3.21 0.97
CA CYS A 226 21.10 -2.80 0.27
C CYS A 226 20.88 -1.41 -0.33
N ILE A 227 21.41 -0.39 0.36
CA ILE A 227 21.34 1.02 -0.01
C ILE A 227 22.63 1.72 0.39
N ARG A 228 23.20 2.51 -0.51
CA ARG A 228 24.41 3.31 -0.29
C ARG A 228 24.07 4.64 0.40
N GLY A 229 25.07 5.28 0.98
CA GLY A 229 24.91 6.56 1.68
C GLY A 229 24.44 7.71 0.78
N ASP A 230 24.96 7.78 -0.44
CA ASP A 230 24.55 8.75 -1.47
C ASP A 230 23.12 8.52 -1.94
N GLU A 231 22.73 7.25 -2.16
CA GLU A 231 21.35 6.86 -2.51
C GLU A 231 20.35 7.25 -1.41
N LEU A 232 20.68 6.96 -0.15
CA LEU A 232 19.86 7.37 0.98
C LEU A 232 19.81 8.90 1.12
N GLY A 233 20.92 9.59 0.84
CA GLY A 233 20.97 11.04 0.78
C GLY A 233 20.01 11.63 -0.27
N HIS A 234 19.95 11.04 -1.46
CA HIS A 234 18.99 11.43 -2.51
C HIS A 234 17.55 11.28 -2.04
N LEU A 235 17.21 10.17 -1.39
CA LEU A 235 15.87 9.97 -0.86
C LEU A 235 15.49 11.01 0.19
N ILE A 236 16.38 11.22 1.16
CA ILE A 236 16.13 12.08 2.30
C ILE A 236 16.06 13.57 1.88
N SER A 237 16.76 13.95 0.82
CA SER A 237 16.78 15.33 0.32
C SER A 237 15.38 15.91 0.02
N ASN A 238 14.41 15.05 -0.31
CA ASN A 238 13.03 15.41 -0.64
C ASN A 238 12.02 15.17 0.50
N CYS A 239 12.46 14.62 1.64
CA CYS A 239 11.59 14.18 2.74
C CYS A 239 11.47 15.24 3.85
N PHE A 240 10.94 16.43 3.54
CA PHE A 240 10.84 17.56 4.49
C PHE A 240 9.94 17.29 5.71
N ALA A 241 9.01 16.34 5.59
CA ALA A 241 8.09 15.95 6.65
C ALA A 241 8.61 14.79 7.51
N SER A 242 9.82 14.28 7.29
CA SER A 242 10.33 13.08 7.95
C SER A 242 10.42 13.24 9.45
N GLU A 243 9.77 12.33 10.20
CA GLU A 243 9.72 12.30 11.66
C GLU A 243 10.49 11.10 12.23
N GLU A 244 10.52 9.98 11.51
CA GLU A 244 11.09 8.71 11.95
C GLU A 244 11.94 8.09 10.83
N LEU A 245 13.24 7.94 11.08
CA LEU A 245 14.19 7.26 10.21
C LEU A 245 14.82 6.09 10.97
N GLN A 246 14.50 4.87 10.57
CA GLN A 246 15.04 3.65 11.15
C GLN A 246 15.77 2.84 10.09
N VAL A 247 17.07 2.64 10.32
CA VAL A 247 17.93 1.89 9.42
C VAL A 247 18.65 0.81 10.21
N TRP A 248 18.41 -0.44 9.86
CA TRP A 248 18.93 -1.59 10.57
C TRP A 248 19.59 -2.58 9.61
N CYS A 249 20.77 -3.06 9.95
CA CYS A 249 21.51 -4.10 9.20
C CYS A 249 21.69 -3.78 7.69
N CYS A 250 21.79 -2.49 7.31
CA CYS A 250 22.01 -2.07 5.93
C CYS A 250 23.53 -2.01 5.66
N MET A 251 24.07 -3.05 5.01
CA MET A 251 25.52 -3.29 4.97
C MET A 251 26.29 -2.36 4.04
N GLU A 252 25.63 -1.84 3.00
CA GLU A 252 26.22 -0.87 2.06
C GLU A 252 26.23 0.57 2.61
N LEU A 253 25.55 0.81 3.73
CA LEU A 253 25.46 2.13 4.33
C LEU A 253 26.70 2.40 5.19
N ILE A 254 27.72 3.00 4.58
CA ILE A 254 28.99 3.35 5.25
C ILE A 254 28.88 4.69 5.98
N CYS A 255 28.14 5.65 5.41
CA CYS A 255 27.93 6.96 5.98
C CYS A 255 26.48 7.39 5.80
N LEU A 256 25.95 8.07 6.81
CA LEU A 256 24.65 8.73 6.74
C LEU A 256 24.85 10.22 7.01
N THR A 257 24.54 11.03 5.99
CA THR A 257 24.48 12.49 6.11
C THR A 257 23.03 12.89 6.31
N ILE A 258 22.74 13.54 7.42
CA ILE A 258 21.40 14.00 7.77
C ILE A 258 21.32 15.49 7.45
N PRO A 259 20.50 15.91 6.48
CA PRO A 259 20.42 17.31 6.13
C PRO A 259 19.85 18.14 7.29
N PHE A 260 20.41 19.34 7.51
CA PHE A 260 20.00 20.25 8.59
C PHE A 260 18.52 20.66 8.53
N TRP A 261 17.88 20.58 7.36
CA TRP A 261 16.47 20.95 7.15
C TRP A 261 15.47 19.87 7.57
N LEU A 262 15.91 18.70 8.03
CA LEU A 262 15.04 17.69 8.64
C LEU A 262 14.62 18.07 10.07
N GLN A 263 14.04 19.26 10.23
CA GLN A 263 13.69 19.83 11.53
C GLN A 263 12.60 19.04 12.28
N ARG A 264 11.87 18.18 11.58
CA ARG A 264 10.81 17.33 12.15
C ARG A 264 11.31 15.96 12.61
N LEU A 265 12.56 15.61 12.34
CA LEU A 265 13.12 14.30 12.68
C LEU A 265 13.17 14.15 14.21
N SER A 266 12.29 13.30 14.74
CA SER A 266 12.13 13.05 16.17
C SER A 266 12.75 11.72 16.60
N CYS A 267 12.84 10.77 15.67
CA CYS A 267 13.40 9.44 15.92
C CYS A 267 14.38 9.07 14.81
N LEU A 268 15.65 8.93 15.18
CA LEU A 268 16.69 8.36 14.33
C LEU A 268 17.23 7.11 15.02
N THR A 269 17.10 5.95 14.37
CA THR A 269 17.74 4.73 14.84
C THR A 269 18.60 4.15 13.74
N VAL A 270 19.91 4.03 13.99
CA VAL A 270 20.81 3.30 13.11
C VAL A 270 21.44 2.15 13.87
N ARG A 271 21.25 0.92 13.38
CA ARG A 271 21.95 -0.27 13.90
C ARG A 271 22.69 -0.96 12.78
N VAL A 272 24.01 -0.86 12.81
CA VAL A 272 24.89 -1.60 11.90
C VAL A 272 25.29 -2.89 12.59
N ARG A 273 25.11 -4.04 11.93
CA ARG A 273 25.73 -5.29 12.36
C ARG A 273 27.01 -5.43 11.54
N TYR A 274 28.16 -5.39 12.20
CA TYR A 274 29.39 -5.90 11.61
C TYR A 274 29.25 -7.41 11.55
N ALA A 275 29.45 -8.01 10.38
CA ALA A 275 29.68 -9.44 10.33
C ALA A 275 30.88 -9.72 11.25
N ALA A 276 30.67 -10.48 12.32
CA ALA A 276 31.77 -11.26 12.86
C ALA A 276 32.08 -12.26 11.75
N SER A 277 32.99 -11.90 10.85
CA SER A 277 33.48 -12.87 9.89
C SER A 277 34.15 -13.97 10.68
N ASP A 278 33.93 -15.20 10.25
CA ASP A 278 34.84 -16.28 10.53
C ASP A 278 36.29 -15.81 10.32
N ARG A 279 37.15 -16.39 11.14
CA ARG A 279 38.56 -16.07 11.27
C ARG A 279 39.25 -16.07 9.91
N GLU A 280 40.22 -15.16 9.80
CA GLU A 280 41.27 -15.12 8.77
C GLU A 280 40.82 -14.68 7.37
N HIS A 281 40.79 -13.36 7.14
CA HIS A 281 41.80 -12.64 6.34
C HIS A 281 41.39 -11.17 6.18
N SER A 282 42.24 -10.28 6.72
CA SER A 282 42.44 -8.88 6.31
C SER A 282 41.24 -8.16 5.64
N SER A 283 40.23 -7.78 6.41
CA SER A 283 39.28 -6.75 5.99
C SER A 283 39.19 -5.70 7.09
N LYS A 284 39.66 -4.48 6.80
CA LYS A 284 39.60 -3.34 7.72
C LYS A 284 38.14 -3.10 8.11
N PRO A 285 37.82 -2.85 9.40
CA PRO A 285 36.47 -2.51 9.80
C PRO A 285 36.04 -1.22 9.08
N HIS A 286 34.99 -1.30 8.26
CA HIS A 286 34.35 -0.13 7.68
C HIS A 286 33.62 0.62 8.78
N HIS A 287 34.24 1.65 9.37
CA HIS A 287 33.60 2.46 10.40
C HIS A 287 32.37 3.20 9.85
N PHE A 288 31.19 2.93 10.41
CA PHE A 288 30.00 3.72 10.13
C PHE A 288 30.17 5.16 10.65
N ARG A 289 29.86 6.16 9.82
CA ARG A 289 29.94 7.59 10.18
C ARG A 289 28.57 8.25 10.09
N LEU A 290 28.16 8.90 11.17
CA LEU A 290 27.05 9.86 11.19
C LEU A 290 27.62 11.26 10.96
N LEU A 291 27.13 11.94 9.92
CA LEU A 291 27.48 13.32 9.61
C LEU A 291 26.22 14.19 9.73
N TRP A 292 26.36 15.30 10.45
CA TRP A 292 25.36 16.35 10.58
C TRP A 292 25.66 17.50 9.61
#